data_AF-A0A846MBM7-F1
#
_entry.id   AF-A0A846MBM7-F1
#
_cell.length_a   1.000
_cell.length_b   1.000
_cell.length_c   1.000
_cell.angle_alpha   90.00
_cell.angle_beta   90.00
_cell.angle_gamma   90.00
#
_symmetry.space_group_name_H-M   'P 1'
#
loop_
_entity.id
_entity.type
_entity.pdbx_description
1 polymer ?
#
loop_
_entity_poly.entity_id
_entity_poly.type
_entity_poly.pdbx_seq_one_letter_code
_entity_poly.pdbx_strand_id
1 'polypeptide(L)'
;MEKIIVRGGNRLSGTVKVEGAKNAVLPVIAATLLATKGKSVIHDVPALSDVYTISEVLRYLGAEVNIEGNTITVDATQELKVEAPFEYVRKMRASVLVMGPLLARNGRARVALPGGCAIGSRPIDQHLKGFEAMGATVKVGNGFIDAEVKGRLIGSKIYLDFPSVGATENIMMAAVLAEGTTVIENCAKEPEIVDLANFLNAMGAKVRGAGTGTIRIEGVDELSGTTHTVIPDRIEAGTFMVAAAITGGNVLVQGAVPEHLSSLIAKMEEMGVTIIEEENGLRVIGPEKLKAVDIKTMPYPGFPTDMQSQMMALLLKAEGTSMVTETVFENRFMHVEEFRRMNADIKIEGRSVIINGPCHLQGAEVAATDLRAAAALILAGLAAEGYTRVTELRHLDRGYVRFHEKLAALGADIERVNEEAEAAHKEAKVNDLNV
;
A
#
# COMPACT_ATOMS: atom_id res chain seq x y z
N MET A 1 9.49 21.31 -11.06
CA MET A 1 9.13 19.99 -10.50
C MET A 1 9.69 19.87 -9.09
N GLU A 2 9.01 19.15 -8.21
CA GLU A 2 9.46 18.97 -6.83
C GLU A 2 10.45 17.80 -6.70
N LYS A 3 11.37 17.92 -5.75
CA LYS A 3 12.32 16.86 -5.38
C LYS A 3 12.55 16.85 -3.87
N ILE A 4 12.92 15.67 -3.37
CA ILE A 4 13.40 15.52 -1.99
C ILE A 4 14.93 15.49 -2.04
N ILE A 5 15.57 16.34 -1.23
CA ILE A 5 17.01 16.37 -1.04
C ILE A 5 17.31 15.80 0.33
N VAL A 6 18.19 14.81 0.38
CA VAL A 6 18.64 14.16 1.62
C VAL A 6 20.14 14.33 1.72
N ARG A 7 20.63 14.82 2.87
CA ARG A 7 22.05 14.72 3.24
C ARG A 7 22.22 13.57 4.23
N GLY A 8 22.95 12.54 3.82
CA GLY A 8 23.14 11.36 4.66
C GLY A 8 24.14 11.58 5.80
N GLY A 9 24.15 10.63 6.74
CA GLY A 9 25.09 10.58 7.87
C GLY A 9 24.48 10.89 9.24
N ASN A 10 23.22 11.32 9.31
CA ASN A 10 22.54 11.57 10.59
C ASN A 10 21.89 10.30 11.16
N ARG A 11 21.99 10.13 12.48
CA ARG A 11 21.26 9.09 13.21
C ARG A 11 19.84 9.57 13.50
N LEU A 12 18.85 8.71 13.27
CA LEU A 12 17.46 9.03 13.63
C LEU A 12 17.18 8.75 15.11
N SER A 13 16.52 9.69 15.79
CA SER A 13 16.06 9.49 17.15
C SER A 13 14.74 10.21 17.41
N GLY A 14 13.86 9.57 18.17
CA GLY A 14 12.60 10.18 18.58
C GLY A 14 11.41 9.23 18.42
N THR A 15 10.25 9.81 18.16
CA THR A 15 8.99 9.09 18.00
C THR A 15 8.32 9.53 16.71
N VAL A 16 7.77 8.58 15.95
CA VAL A 16 6.99 8.85 14.75
C VAL A 16 5.67 8.10 14.81
N LYS A 17 4.58 8.76 14.44
CA LYS A 17 3.25 8.16 14.33
C LYS A 17 2.97 7.81 12.86
N VAL A 18 2.53 6.58 12.63
CA VAL A 18 2.06 6.14 11.30
C VAL A 18 0.61 6.54 11.08
N GLU A 19 0.26 6.74 9.81
CA GLU A 19 -1.12 7.00 9.38
C GLU A 19 -1.93 5.69 9.28
N GLY A 20 -3.22 5.81 8.98
CA GLY A 20 -4.04 4.65 8.60
C GLY A 20 -3.61 4.06 7.26
N ALA A 21 -3.83 2.75 7.11
CA ALA A 21 -3.35 1.98 5.97
C ALA A 21 -4.05 2.36 4.67
N LYS A 22 -3.27 2.83 3.67
CA LYS A 22 -3.81 3.11 2.32
C LYS A 22 -4.46 1.86 1.72
N ASN A 23 -3.85 0.69 1.90
CA ASN A 23 -4.36 -0.54 1.31
C ASN A 23 -5.61 -1.08 2.04
N ALA A 24 -5.91 -0.63 3.26
CA ALA A 24 -7.16 -0.98 3.96
C ALA A 24 -8.28 0.05 3.69
N VAL A 25 -7.94 1.35 3.66
CA VAL A 25 -8.96 2.39 3.52
C VAL A 25 -9.64 2.37 2.15
N LEU A 26 -8.94 2.01 1.07
CA LEU A 26 -9.51 1.96 -0.27
C LEU A 26 -10.65 0.93 -0.40
N PRO A 27 -10.48 -0.35 0.00
CA PRO A 27 -11.61 -1.29 0.00
C PRO A 27 -12.69 -0.93 1.02
N VAL A 28 -12.35 -0.37 2.18
CA VAL A 28 -13.35 0.08 3.17
C VAL A 28 -14.23 1.19 2.58
N ILE A 29 -13.64 2.19 1.90
CA ILE A 29 -14.40 3.22 1.19
C ILE A 29 -15.26 2.58 0.08
N ALA A 30 -14.72 1.64 -0.71
CA ALA A 30 -15.53 0.97 -1.73
C ALA A 30 -16.72 0.21 -1.11
N ALA A 31 -16.53 -0.43 0.05
CA ALA A 31 -17.56 -1.17 0.76
C ALA A 31 -18.68 -0.29 1.31
N THR A 32 -18.48 1.03 1.51
CA THR A 32 -19.57 1.92 1.94
C THR A 32 -20.71 1.97 0.92
N LEU A 33 -20.45 1.65 -0.35
CA LEU A 33 -21.47 1.51 -1.39
C LEU A 33 -22.48 0.39 -1.09
N LEU A 34 -22.18 -0.52 -0.16
CA LEU A 34 -23.09 -1.59 0.25
C LEU A 34 -24.18 -1.11 1.23
N ALA A 35 -23.96 -0.01 1.97
CA ALA A 35 -24.90 0.50 2.97
C ALA A 35 -26.15 1.10 2.33
N THR A 36 -27.30 0.41 2.39
CA THR A 36 -28.57 0.92 1.81
C THR A 36 -29.29 1.87 2.77
N LYS A 37 -28.90 1.85 4.05
CA LYS A 37 -29.45 2.69 5.13
C LYS A 37 -28.31 3.32 5.92
N GLY A 38 -28.51 4.56 6.37
CA GLY A 38 -27.54 5.26 7.22
C GLY A 38 -26.26 5.67 6.49
N LYS A 39 -25.39 6.38 7.22
CA LYS A 39 -24.11 6.89 6.71
C LYS A 39 -22.96 6.06 7.28
N SER A 40 -21.94 5.83 6.47
CA SER A 40 -20.68 5.22 6.92
C SER A 40 -19.69 6.32 7.29
N VAL A 41 -19.06 6.22 8.46
CA VAL A 41 -18.06 7.16 8.96
C VAL A 41 -16.75 6.43 9.16
N ILE A 42 -15.71 6.83 8.43
CA ILE A 42 -14.41 6.17 8.42
C ILE A 42 -13.37 7.15 9.01
N HIS A 43 -12.75 6.77 10.12
CA HIS A 43 -11.71 7.53 10.82
C HIS A 43 -10.30 7.04 10.47
N ASP A 44 -9.30 7.85 10.81
CA ASP A 44 -7.88 7.63 10.51
C ASP A 44 -7.58 7.41 9.02
N VAL A 45 -8.33 8.12 8.18
CA VAL A 45 -8.12 8.13 6.73
C VAL A 45 -6.88 8.98 6.39
N PRO A 46 -5.86 8.42 5.71
CA PRO A 46 -4.69 9.16 5.31
C PRO A 46 -4.99 10.11 4.14
N ALA A 47 -4.44 11.33 4.18
CA ALA A 47 -4.59 12.33 3.12
C ALA A 47 -3.73 12.01 1.88
N LEU A 48 -4.18 11.04 1.07
CA LEU A 48 -3.44 10.51 -0.09
C LEU A 48 -4.21 10.71 -1.39
N SER A 49 -3.49 10.87 -2.51
CA SER A 49 -4.10 11.07 -3.85
C SER A 49 -5.07 9.95 -4.25
N ASP A 50 -4.75 8.71 -3.89
CA ASP A 50 -5.57 7.53 -4.19
C ASP A 50 -6.90 7.57 -3.39
N VAL A 51 -6.89 8.11 -2.16
CA VAL A 51 -8.10 8.33 -1.33
C VAL A 51 -9.03 9.39 -1.93
N TYR A 52 -8.47 10.51 -2.40
CA TYR A 52 -9.26 11.51 -3.12
C TYR A 52 -9.84 10.93 -4.42
N THR A 53 -9.05 10.15 -5.16
CA THR A 53 -9.49 9.54 -6.42
C THR A 53 -10.67 8.58 -6.21
N ILE A 54 -10.62 7.68 -5.22
CA ILE A 54 -11.74 6.78 -4.94
C ILE A 54 -12.98 7.54 -4.44
N SER A 55 -12.79 8.64 -3.72
CA SER A 55 -13.88 9.51 -3.28
C SER A 55 -14.62 10.13 -4.48
N GLU A 56 -13.90 10.59 -5.52
CA GLU A 56 -14.52 11.06 -6.76
C GLU A 56 -15.25 9.94 -7.51
N VAL A 57 -14.72 8.71 -7.50
CA VAL A 57 -15.42 7.55 -8.08
C VAL A 57 -16.77 7.33 -7.40
N LEU A 58 -16.81 7.34 -6.08
CA LEU A 58 -18.05 7.17 -5.31
C LEU A 58 -19.05 8.31 -5.58
N ARG A 59 -18.58 9.57 -5.62
CA ARG A 59 -19.44 10.71 -6.00
C ARG A 59 -20.01 10.55 -7.40
N TYR A 60 -19.19 10.12 -8.36
CA TYR A 60 -19.66 9.85 -9.71
C TYR A 60 -20.75 8.76 -9.74
N LEU A 61 -20.58 7.72 -8.93
CA LEU A 61 -21.54 6.62 -8.77
C LEU A 61 -22.83 7.03 -8.04
N GLY A 62 -22.92 8.27 -7.53
CA GLY A 62 -24.14 8.79 -6.90
C GLY A 62 -24.16 8.76 -5.38
N ALA A 63 -23.05 8.39 -4.73
CA ALA A 63 -22.93 8.52 -3.27
C ALA A 63 -22.49 9.94 -2.87
N GLU A 64 -22.97 10.43 -1.72
CA GLU A 64 -22.46 11.68 -1.15
C GLU A 64 -21.21 11.39 -0.31
N VAL A 65 -20.10 12.05 -0.62
CA VAL A 65 -18.81 11.85 0.08
C VAL A 65 -18.29 13.17 0.63
N ASN A 66 -18.22 13.27 1.95
CA ASN A 66 -17.64 14.39 2.68
C ASN A 66 -16.31 13.98 3.34
N ILE A 67 -15.29 14.85 3.24
CA ILE A 67 -13.96 14.62 3.81
C ILE A 67 -13.63 15.78 4.74
N GLU A 68 -13.45 15.49 6.03
CA GLU A 68 -13.11 16.47 7.05
C GLU A 68 -11.92 15.96 7.87
N GLY A 69 -10.76 16.61 7.71
CA GLY A 69 -9.51 16.15 8.31
C GLY A 69 -9.19 14.71 7.88
N ASN A 70 -9.01 13.82 8.85
CA ASN A 70 -8.74 12.39 8.63
C ASN A 70 -10.03 11.54 8.72
N THR A 71 -11.20 12.13 8.52
CA THR A 71 -12.49 11.42 8.53
C THR A 71 -13.20 11.55 7.20
N ILE A 72 -13.71 10.44 6.68
CA ILE A 72 -14.58 10.39 5.51
C ILE A 72 -15.97 9.94 5.94
N THR A 73 -16.99 10.68 5.52
CA THR A 73 -18.39 10.28 5.66
C THR A 73 -18.97 9.99 4.29
N VAL A 74 -19.59 8.81 4.13
CA VAL A 74 -20.26 8.40 2.90
C VAL A 74 -21.73 8.11 3.16
N ASP A 75 -22.60 8.75 2.39
CA ASP A 75 -24.02 8.39 2.27
C ASP A 75 -24.26 7.73 0.90
N ALA A 76 -24.57 6.44 0.93
CA ALA A 76 -24.90 5.64 -0.25
C ALA A 76 -26.36 5.19 -0.24
N THR A 77 -27.27 5.90 0.44
CA THR A 77 -28.68 5.51 0.53
C THR A 77 -29.46 5.72 -0.77
N GLN A 78 -28.96 6.56 -1.67
CA GLN A 78 -29.55 6.85 -2.97
C GLN A 78 -29.25 5.76 -4.00
N GLU A 79 -29.99 5.79 -5.12
CA GLU A 79 -29.74 4.91 -6.25
C GLU A 79 -28.34 5.15 -6.82
N LEU A 80 -27.55 4.07 -6.91
CA LEU A 80 -26.20 4.13 -7.44
C LEU A 80 -26.21 3.92 -8.96
N LYS A 81 -25.32 4.62 -9.66
CA LYS A 81 -25.00 4.32 -11.06
C LYS A 81 -24.20 3.03 -11.15
N VAL A 82 -24.22 2.41 -12.33
CA VAL A 82 -23.54 1.13 -12.58
C VAL A 82 -22.16 1.28 -13.25
N GLU A 83 -21.80 2.48 -13.73
CA GLU A 83 -20.57 2.68 -14.52
C GLU A 83 -19.52 3.49 -13.76
N ALA A 84 -18.30 2.97 -13.66
CA ALA A 84 -17.11 3.71 -13.22
C ALA A 84 -16.21 4.04 -14.44
N PRO A 85 -16.09 5.32 -14.83
CA PRO A 85 -15.54 5.71 -16.11
C PRO A 85 -14.01 5.68 -16.14
N PHE A 86 -13.45 5.68 -17.35
CA PHE A 86 -12.01 5.63 -17.62
C PHE A 86 -11.17 6.66 -16.87
N GLU A 87 -11.70 7.88 -16.71
CA GLU A 87 -10.95 9.00 -16.16
C GLU A 87 -10.37 8.70 -14.77
N TYR A 88 -11.12 8.00 -13.93
CA TYR A 88 -10.69 7.64 -12.58
C TYR A 88 -9.95 6.30 -12.55
N VAL A 89 -10.44 5.30 -13.27
CA VAL A 89 -9.88 3.94 -13.22
C VAL A 89 -8.46 3.87 -13.81
N ARG A 90 -8.14 4.70 -14.81
CA ARG A 90 -6.77 4.79 -15.35
C ARG A 90 -5.81 5.48 -14.39
N LYS A 91 -6.29 6.41 -13.54
CA LYS A 91 -5.48 7.08 -12.52
C LYS A 91 -5.15 6.13 -11.37
N MET A 92 -6.10 5.27 -10.99
CA MET A 92 -5.93 4.34 -9.87
C MET A 92 -6.50 2.94 -10.16
N ARG A 93 -5.62 1.93 -10.22
CA ARG A 93 -5.99 0.52 -10.43
C ARG A 93 -6.97 -0.03 -9.38
N ALA A 94 -6.86 0.44 -8.13
CA ALA A 94 -7.74 0.02 -7.03
C ALA A 94 -9.21 0.39 -7.24
N SER A 95 -9.53 1.24 -8.24
CA SER A 95 -10.91 1.55 -8.60
C SER A 95 -11.70 0.31 -9.05
N VAL A 96 -11.04 -0.79 -9.42
CA VAL A 96 -11.71 -2.08 -9.71
C VAL A 96 -12.47 -2.65 -8.49
N LEU A 97 -12.18 -2.16 -7.28
CA LEU A 97 -12.83 -2.62 -6.04
C LEU A 97 -14.30 -2.18 -5.91
N VAL A 98 -14.77 -1.22 -6.70
CA VAL A 98 -16.21 -0.88 -6.71
C VAL A 98 -17.07 -1.93 -7.42
N MET A 99 -16.47 -2.84 -8.20
CA MET A 99 -17.21 -3.85 -8.95
C MET A 99 -18.03 -4.77 -8.04
N GLY A 100 -17.42 -5.31 -6.99
CA GLY A 100 -18.10 -6.21 -6.05
C GLY A 100 -19.31 -5.54 -5.40
N PRO A 101 -19.16 -4.37 -4.75
CA PRO A 101 -20.26 -3.60 -4.19
C PRO A 101 -21.37 -3.26 -5.18
N LEU A 102 -21.03 -2.78 -6.38
CA LEU A 102 -22.02 -2.44 -7.41
C LEU A 102 -22.79 -3.67 -7.90
N LEU A 103 -22.10 -4.79 -8.10
CA LEU A 103 -22.74 -6.04 -8.53
C LEU A 103 -23.67 -6.60 -7.44
N ALA A 104 -23.26 -6.53 -6.18
CA ALA A 104 -24.08 -6.92 -5.04
C ALA A 104 -25.33 -6.03 -4.86
N ARG A 105 -25.19 -4.72 -5.06
CA ARG A 105 -26.25 -3.72 -4.84
C ARG A 105 -27.22 -3.61 -5.99
N ASN A 106 -26.70 -3.52 -7.21
CA ASN A 106 -27.48 -3.15 -8.40
C ASN A 106 -27.69 -4.34 -9.34
N GLY A 107 -27.05 -5.49 -9.08
CA GLY A 107 -27.01 -6.61 -10.02
C GLY A 107 -26.20 -6.33 -11.29
N ARG A 108 -25.55 -5.16 -11.39
CA ARG A 108 -24.76 -4.75 -12.55
C ARG A 108 -23.62 -3.82 -12.20
N ALA A 109 -22.46 -4.06 -12.79
CA ALA A 109 -21.28 -3.20 -12.69
C ALA A 109 -20.59 -3.09 -14.05
N ARG A 110 -20.18 -1.89 -14.44
CA ARG A 110 -19.38 -1.60 -15.62
C ARG A 110 -18.18 -0.77 -15.23
N VAL A 111 -16.98 -1.32 -15.31
CA VAL A 111 -15.76 -0.65 -14.86
C VAL A 111 -14.73 -0.68 -15.97
N ALA A 112 -14.09 0.46 -16.22
CA ALA A 112 -13.02 0.53 -17.21
C ALA A 112 -11.88 -0.45 -16.86
N LEU A 113 -11.26 -1.04 -17.88
CA LEU A 113 -10.12 -1.92 -17.66
C LEU A 113 -8.96 -1.12 -17.07
N PRO A 114 -8.36 -1.59 -15.95
CA PRO A 114 -7.16 -0.96 -15.45
C PRO A 114 -6.03 -1.10 -16.47
N GLY A 115 -5.28 -0.03 -16.70
CA GLY A 115 -4.14 -0.03 -17.63
C GLY A 115 -2.98 -0.95 -17.20
N GLY A 116 -1.89 -0.93 -17.96
CA GLY A 116 -0.64 -1.62 -17.58
C GLY A 116 -0.07 -1.08 -16.26
N CYS A 117 0.63 -1.93 -15.51
CA CYS A 117 1.32 -1.57 -14.27
C CYS A 117 2.82 -1.79 -14.44
N ALA A 118 3.65 -0.81 -14.11
CA ALA A 118 5.10 -0.86 -14.34
C ALA A 118 5.79 -2.02 -13.60
N ILE A 119 5.28 -2.39 -12.42
CA ILE A 119 5.87 -3.45 -11.58
C ILE A 119 5.49 -4.87 -12.01
N GLY A 120 4.61 -5.05 -13.00
CA GLY A 120 4.26 -6.38 -13.52
C GLY A 120 2.82 -6.51 -14.02
N SER A 121 2.52 -7.65 -14.64
CA SER A 121 1.16 -8.01 -15.01
C SER A 121 0.31 -8.26 -13.75
N ARG A 122 -0.91 -7.73 -13.72
CA ARG A 122 -1.84 -7.86 -12.58
C ARG A 122 -3.23 -8.24 -13.08
N PRO A 123 -3.40 -9.42 -13.68
CA PRO A 123 -4.66 -9.79 -14.31
C PRO A 123 -5.80 -9.75 -13.29
N ILE A 124 -7.00 -9.50 -13.79
CA ILE A 124 -8.25 -9.42 -13.01
C ILE A 124 -9.09 -10.70 -13.14
N ASP A 125 -8.55 -11.71 -13.80
CA ASP A 125 -9.17 -13.01 -14.08
C ASP A 125 -9.77 -13.64 -12.81
N GLN A 126 -9.05 -13.61 -11.69
CA GLN A 126 -9.53 -14.16 -10.42
C GLN A 126 -10.78 -13.43 -9.89
N HIS A 127 -10.92 -12.13 -10.16
CA HIS A 127 -12.12 -11.38 -9.81
C HIS A 127 -13.31 -11.86 -10.64
N LEU A 128 -13.11 -11.95 -11.97
CA LEU A 128 -14.15 -12.32 -12.93
C LEU A 128 -14.61 -13.76 -12.70
N LYS A 129 -13.66 -14.69 -12.50
CA LYS A 129 -13.91 -16.09 -12.11
C LYS A 129 -14.78 -16.18 -10.87
N GLY A 130 -14.51 -15.34 -9.87
CA GLY A 130 -15.33 -15.27 -8.64
C GLY A 130 -16.75 -14.81 -8.91
N PHE A 131 -16.93 -13.73 -9.68
CA PHE A 131 -18.26 -13.22 -10.03
C PHE A 131 -19.07 -14.21 -10.88
N GLU A 132 -18.44 -14.86 -11.86
CA GLU A 132 -19.07 -15.90 -12.69
C GLU A 132 -19.50 -17.11 -11.86
N ALA A 133 -18.68 -17.55 -10.92
CA ALA A 133 -19.02 -18.62 -10.00
C ALA A 133 -20.23 -18.27 -9.10
N MET A 134 -20.48 -16.98 -8.87
CA MET A 134 -21.63 -16.44 -8.14
C MET A 134 -22.83 -16.12 -9.05
N GLY A 135 -22.81 -16.57 -10.31
CA GLY A 135 -23.93 -16.46 -11.25
C GLY A 135 -23.95 -15.20 -12.11
N ALA A 136 -22.90 -14.36 -12.07
CA ALA A 136 -22.80 -13.21 -12.96
C ALA A 136 -22.36 -13.62 -14.38
N THR A 137 -22.89 -12.93 -15.38
CA THR A 137 -22.33 -12.95 -16.74
C THR A 137 -21.31 -11.83 -16.87
N VAL A 138 -20.08 -12.17 -17.24
CA VAL A 138 -19.00 -11.20 -17.42
C VAL A 138 -18.63 -11.07 -18.89
N LYS A 139 -18.43 -9.84 -19.35
CA LYS A 139 -17.94 -9.52 -20.70
C LYS A 139 -16.80 -8.52 -20.59
N VAL A 140 -15.70 -8.80 -21.26
CA VAL A 140 -14.55 -7.90 -21.36
C VAL A 140 -14.42 -7.44 -22.80
N GLY A 141 -14.51 -6.14 -23.04
CA GLY A 141 -14.48 -5.59 -24.39
C GLY A 141 -14.53 -4.07 -24.42
N ASN A 142 -14.08 -3.46 -25.52
CA ASN A 142 -14.05 -2.00 -25.72
C ASN A 142 -13.38 -1.23 -24.57
N GLY A 143 -12.44 -1.88 -23.89
CA GLY A 143 -11.73 -1.29 -22.75
C GLY A 143 -12.53 -1.26 -21.44
N PHE A 144 -13.64 -1.98 -21.34
CA PHE A 144 -14.46 -2.12 -20.13
C PHE A 144 -14.62 -3.59 -19.71
N ILE A 145 -14.98 -3.76 -18.45
CA ILE A 145 -15.50 -4.99 -17.86
C ILE A 145 -16.96 -4.73 -17.53
N ASP A 146 -17.86 -5.50 -18.14
CA ASP A 146 -19.28 -5.50 -17.86
C ASP A 146 -19.63 -6.79 -17.10
N ALA A 147 -20.17 -6.67 -15.90
CA ALA A 147 -20.66 -7.79 -15.09
C ALA A 147 -22.14 -7.56 -14.76
N GLU A 148 -22.98 -8.58 -14.96
CA GLU A 148 -24.43 -8.50 -14.73
C GLU A 148 -25.00 -9.81 -14.21
N VAL A 149 -25.94 -9.74 -13.27
CA VAL A 149 -26.74 -10.86 -12.78
C VAL A 149 -28.22 -10.47 -12.76
N LYS A 150 -29.10 -11.42 -13.09
CA LYS A 150 -30.54 -11.21 -12.97
C LYS A 150 -30.97 -11.45 -11.53
N GLY A 151 -31.32 -10.37 -10.82
CA GLY A 151 -31.66 -10.44 -9.40
C GLY A 151 -30.41 -10.35 -8.53
N ARG A 152 -30.22 -11.32 -7.62
CA ARG A 152 -29.08 -11.36 -6.70
C ARG A 152 -28.02 -12.33 -7.20
N LEU A 153 -26.78 -12.07 -6.83
CA LEU A 153 -25.72 -13.08 -6.90
C LEU A 153 -26.09 -14.28 -6.03
N ILE A 154 -25.57 -15.46 -6.35
CA ILE A 154 -25.76 -16.68 -5.56
C ILE A 154 -24.47 -17.07 -4.83
N GLY A 155 -24.63 -17.65 -3.64
CA GLY A 155 -23.52 -18.21 -2.88
C GLY A 155 -22.86 -19.37 -3.63
N SER A 156 -21.53 -19.42 -3.58
CA SER A 156 -20.76 -20.41 -4.32
C SER A 156 -19.44 -20.79 -3.63
N LYS A 157 -18.86 -21.92 -4.01
CA LYS A 157 -17.53 -22.34 -3.57
C LYS A 157 -16.50 -21.91 -4.62
N ILE A 158 -15.58 -21.03 -4.24
CA ILE A 158 -14.62 -20.39 -5.14
C ILE A 158 -13.20 -20.74 -4.67
N TYR A 159 -12.39 -21.33 -5.55
CA TYR A 159 -10.97 -21.56 -5.31
C TYR A 159 -10.15 -20.57 -6.14
N LEU A 160 -9.35 -19.73 -5.46
CA LEU A 160 -8.45 -18.79 -6.12
C LEU A 160 -7.14 -19.48 -6.49
N ASP A 161 -6.68 -19.27 -7.72
CA ASP A 161 -5.45 -19.91 -8.23
C ASP A 161 -4.20 -19.32 -7.57
N PHE A 162 -4.30 -18.08 -7.10
CA PHE A 162 -3.33 -17.41 -6.24
C PHE A 162 -4.08 -16.52 -5.23
N PRO A 163 -3.58 -16.34 -3.99
CA PRO A 163 -4.21 -15.49 -2.97
C PRO A 163 -4.14 -13.99 -3.34
N SER A 164 -4.93 -13.58 -4.33
CA SER A 164 -5.05 -12.20 -4.77
C SER A 164 -5.83 -11.38 -3.74
N VAL A 165 -5.18 -10.35 -3.20
CA VAL A 165 -5.78 -9.38 -2.26
C VAL A 165 -7.04 -8.76 -2.87
N GLY A 166 -6.91 -8.13 -4.05
CA GLY A 166 -8.02 -7.44 -4.68
C GLY A 166 -9.17 -8.36 -5.10
N ALA A 167 -8.89 -9.60 -5.49
CA ALA A 167 -9.95 -10.57 -5.82
C ALA A 167 -10.69 -11.02 -4.56
N THR A 168 -9.96 -11.29 -3.48
CA THR A 168 -10.52 -11.62 -2.17
C THR A 168 -11.45 -10.51 -1.69
N GLU A 169 -11.01 -9.25 -1.72
CA GLU A 169 -11.81 -8.08 -1.33
C GLU A 169 -13.09 -7.95 -2.17
N ASN A 170 -12.97 -8.00 -3.50
CA ASN A 170 -14.11 -7.85 -4.41
C ASN A 170 -15.15 -8.96 -4.25
N ILE A 171 -14.70 -10.21 -4.20
CA ILE A 171 -15.60 -11.36 -4.05
C ILE A 171 -16.25 -11.35 -2.66
N MET A 172 -15.50 -10.98 -1.62
CA MET A 172 -16.04 -10.85 -0.26
C MET A 172 -17.12 -9.76 -0.20
N MET A 173 -16.87 -8.58 -0.76
CA MET A 173 -17.87 -7.50 -0.85
C MET A 173 -19.07 -7.88 -1.74
N ALA A 174 -18.86 -8.67 -2.81
CA ALA A 174 -19.97 -9.15 -3.64
C ALA A 174 -20.86 -10.16 -2.89
N ALA A 175 -20.23 -11.01 -2.06
CA ALA A 175 -20.91 -12.12 -1.38
C ALA A 175 -21.80 -11.70 -0.21
N VAL A 176 -21.56 -10.54 0.41
CA VAL A 176 -22.33 -10.13 1.59
C VAL A 176 -23.82 -9.90 1.32
N LEU A 177 -24.22 -9.62 0.07
CA LEU A 177 -25.62 -9.50 -0.34
C LEU A 177 -26.05 -10.61 -1.32
N ALA A 178 -25.26 -11.66 -1.50
CA ALA A 178 -25.64 -12.81 -2.33
C ALA A 178 -26.70 -13.68 -1.64
N GLU A 179 -27.43 -14.49 -2.40
CA GLU A 179 -28.35 -15.49 -1.85
C GLU A 179 -27.58 -16.76 -1.48
N GLY A 180 -27.53 -17.10 -0.19
CA GLY A 180 -26.89 -18.31 0.31
C GLY A 180 -25.48 -18.07 0.88
N THR A 181 -24.62 -19.09 0.82
CA THR A 181 -23.28 -19.06 1.43
C THR A 181 -22.18 -19.12 0.38
N THR A 182 -21.26 -18.17 0.43
CA THR A 182 -20.01 -18.18 -0.35
C THR A 182 -18.85 -18.67 0.48
N VAL A 183 -17.99 -19.51 -0.10
CA VAL A 183 -16.73 -19.94 0.49
C VAL A 183 -15.60 -19.62 -0.47
N ILE A 184 -14.65 -18.79 -0.04
CA ILE A 184 -13.45 -18.44 -0.80
C ILE A 184 -12.28 -19.24 -0.21
N GLU A 185 -11.73 -20.17 -0.98
CA GLU A 185 -10.56 -20.96 -0.63
C GLU A 185 -9.30 -20.38 -1.28
N ASN A 186 -8.16 -20.54 -0.59
CA ASN A 186 -6.87 -19.94 -0.98
C ASN A 186 -6.94 -18.41 -1.11
N CYS A 187 -7.73 -17.78 -0.23
CA CYS A 187 -7.87 -16.33 -0.19
C CYS A 187 -6.66 -15.63 0.44
N ALA A 188 -6.55 -14.33 0.16
CA ALA A 188 -5.62 -13.42 0.80
C ALA A 188 -5.86 -13.39 2.33
N LYS A 189 -4.77 -13.20 3.09
CA LYS A 189 -4.76 -13.27 4.57
C LYS A 189 -4.27 -11.98 5.22
N GLU A 190 -3.93 -11.01 4.39
CA GLU A 190 -3.37 -9.72 4.75
C GLU A 190 -4.24 -9.03 5.82
N PRO A 191 -3.63 -8.25 6.75
CA PRO A 191 -4.38 -7.49 7.76
C PRO A 191 -5.49 -6.61 7.16
N GLU A 192 -5.28 -6.10 5.95
CA GLU A 192 -6.26 -5.30 5.22
C GLU A 192 -7.55 -6.10 4.88
N ILE A 193 -7.45 -7.42 4.67
CA ILE A 193 -8.61 -8.31 4.46
C ILE A 193 -9.39 -8.48 5.76
N VAL A 194 -8.68 -8.58 6.90
CA VAL A 194 -9.30 -8.69 8.22
C VAL A 194 -10.03 -7.40 8.57
N ASP A 195 -9.42 -6.24 8.29
CA ASP A 195 -10.04 -4.93 8.51
C ASP A 195 -11.33 -4.77 7.69
N LEU A 196 -11.30 -5.13 6.41
CA LEU A 196 -12.50 -5.10 5.56
C LEU A 196 -13.59 -6.04 6.07
N ALA A 197 -13.24 -7.26 6.51
CA ALA A 197 -14.21 -8.20 7.07
C ALA A 197 -14.85 -7.66 8.35
N ASN A 198 -14.05 -7.02 9.22
CA ASN A 198 -14.55 -6.37 10.44
C ASN A 198 -15.51 -5.22 10.11
N PHE A 199 -15.17 -4.39 9.12
CA PHE A 199 -16.05 -3.32 8.66
C PHE A 199 -17.38 -3.87 8.11
N LEU A 200 -17.33 -4.87 7.22
CA LEU A 200 -18.52 -5.51 6.66
C LEU A 200 -19.41 -6.12 7.77
N ASN A 201 -18.81 -6.79 8.76
CA ASN A 201 -19.55 -7.32 9.90
C ASN A 201 -20.19 -6.21 10.76
N ALA A 202 -19.50 -5.08 10.96
CA ALA A 202 -20.06 -3.92 11.66
C ALA A 202 -21.22 -3.26 10.88
N MET A 203 -21.29 -3.44 9.56
CA MET A 203 -22.44 -3.04 8.72
C MET A 203 -23.62 -4.03 8.79
N GLY A 204 -23.43 -5.20 9.41
CA GLY A 204 -24.44 -6.27 9.53
C GLY A 204 -24.18 -7.52 8.69
N ALA A 205 -23.02 -7.64 8.04
CA ALA A 205 -22.69 -8.84 7.27
C ALA A 205 -22.33 -10.04 8.18
N LYS A 206 -22.21 -11.22 7.58
CA LYS A 206 -21.78 -12.45 8.27
C LYS A 206 -20.53 -13.04 7.59
N VAL A 207 -19.39 -12.40 7.81
CA VAL A 207 -18.08 -12.79 7.28
C VAL A 207 -17.26 -13.45 8.37
N ARG A 208 -16.75 -14.66 8.12
CA ARG A 208 -15.90 -15.43 9.05
C ARG A 208 -14.67 -15.99 8.35
N GLY A 209 -13.57 -16.13 9.11
CA GLY A 209 -12.33 -16.76 8.62
C GLY A 209 -11.34 -15.81 7.92
N ALA A 210 -11.59 -14.50 7.91
CA ALA A 210 -10.61 -13.53 7.44
C ALA A 210 -9.30 -13.65 8.24
N GLY A 211 -8.15 -13.55 7.56
CA GLY A 211 -6.83 -13.87 8.12
C GLY A 211 -6.45 -15.36 8.03
N THR A 212 -7.37 -16.24 7.63
CA THR A 212 -7.12 -17.66 7.35
C THR A 212 -7.14 -17.92 5.84
N GLY A 213 -6.77 -19.15 5.41
CA GLY A 213 -6.82 -19.54 3.99
C GLY A 213 -8.24 -19.82 3.46
N THR A 214 -9.28 -19.59 4.26
CA THR A 214 -10.66 -19.81 3.86
C THR A 214 -11.59 -18.78 4.51
N ILE A 215 -12.29 -18.01 3.69
CA ILE A 215 -13.33 -17.07 4.16
C ILE A 215 -14.70 -17.65 3.82
N ARG A 216 -15.62 -17.62 4.78
CA ARG A 216 -17.01 -18.01 4.61
C ARG A 216 -17.90 -16.78 4.83
N ILE A 217 -18.79 -16.52 3.88
CA ILE A 217 -19.73 -15.41 3.89
C ILE A 217 -21.14 -15.97 3.75
N GLU A 218 -22.01 -15.71 4.73
CA GLU A 218 -23.45 -15.93 4.61
C GLU A 218 -24.09 -14.61 4.19
N GLY A 219 -24.71 -14.59 3.01
CA GLY A 219 -25.31 -13.38 2.49
C GLY A 219 -26.52 -12.93 3.31
N VAL A 220 -26.73 -11.61 3.40
CA VAL A 220 -27.81 -10.95 4.13
C VAL A 220 -28.63 -10.06 3.21
N ASP A 221 -29.84 -9.69 3.59
CA ASP A 221 -30.74 -8.92 2.73
C ASP A 221 -30.32 -7.46 2.55
N GLU A 222 -29.78 -6.85 3.60
CA GLU A 222 -29.38 -5.46 3.59
C GLU A 222 -28.22 -5.20 4.55
N LEU A 223 -27.51 -4.10 4.34
CA LEU A 223 -26.45 -3.60 5.20
C LEU A 223 -26.70 -2.14 5.55
N SER A 224 -26.27 -1.73 6.74
CA SER A 224 -26.39 -0.36 7.23
C SER A 224 -25.02 0.30 7.37
N GLY A 225 -24.98 1.62 7.21
CA GLY A 225 -23.80 2.42 7.48
C GLY A 225 -23.39 2.32 8.94
N THR A 226 -22.08 2.37 9.19
CA THR A 226 -21.49 2.21 10.53
C THR A 226 -20.27 3.11 10.69
N THR A 227 -19.72 3.17 11.90
CA THR A 227 -18.46 3.87 12.18
C THR A 227 -17.30 2.88 12.23
N HIS A 228 -16.19 3.20 11.59
CA HIS A 228 -15.00 2.35 11.50
C HIS A 228 -13.73 3.19 11.61
N THR A 229 -12.68 2.64 12.21
CA THR A 229 -11.35 3.27 12.25
C THR A 229 -10.39 2.38 11.48
N VAL A 230 -9.73 2.95 10.48
CA VAL A 230 -8.79 2.21 9.62
C VAL A 230 -7.59 1.74 10.43
N ILE A 231 -7.15 0.49 10.21
CA ILE A 231 -5.94 -0.04 10.84
C ILE A 231 -4.69 0.79 10.49
N PRO A 232 -3.67 0.84 11.35
CA PRO A 232 -2.41 1.53 11.04
C PRO A 232 -1.68 0.96 9.81
N ASP A 233 -0.99 1.82 9.06
CA ASP A 233 -0.22 1.41 7.87
C ASP A 233 1.05 0.64 8.28
N ARG A 234 0.96 -0.69 8.19
CA ARG A 234 2.08 -1.58 8.48
C ARG A 234 3.29 -1.38 7.55
N ILE A 235 3.09 -0.87 6.32
CA ILE A 235 4.19 -0.63 5.38
C ILE A 235 4.87 0.70 5.70
N GLU A 236 4.11 1.73 6.09
CA GLU A 236 4.70 2.96 6.64
C GLU A 236 5.48 2.66 7.92
N ALA A 237 4.90 1.88 8.84
CA ALA A 237 5.58 1.43 10.05
C ALA A 237 6.89 0.73 9.72
N GLY A 238 6.85 -0.30 8.87
CA GLY A 238 8.05 -1.00 8.42
C GLY A 238 9.09 -0.10 7.77
N THR A 239 8.66 0.94 7.04
CA THR A 239 9.56 1.90 6.39
C THR A 239 10.31 2.74 7.43
N PHE A 240 9.65 3.20 8.49
CA PHE A 240 10.32 3.89 9.60
C PHE A 240 11.18 2.94 10.46
N MET A 241 10.78 1.69 10.62
CA MET A 241 11.63 0.66 11.25
C MET A 241 12.94 0.50 10.47
N VAL A 242 12.87 0.40 9.14
CA VAL A 242 14.07 0.36 8.28
C VAL A 242 14.88 1.66 8.39
N ALA A 243 14.23 2.83 8.42
CA ALA A 243 14.92 4.11 8.58
C ALA A 243 15.72 4.18 9.89
N ALA A 244 15.15 3.69 10.99
CA ALA A 244 15.84 3.60 12.27
C ALA A 244 17.03 2.64 12.21
N ALA A 245 16.85 1.47 11.59
CA ALA A 245 17.89 0.46 11.47
C ALA A 245 19.07 0.91 10.59
N ILE A 246 18.80 1.46 9.41
CA ILE A 246 19.84 1.84 8.43
C ILE A 246 20.73 2.99 8.93
N THR A 247 20.19 3.83 9.81
CA THR A 247 20.90 4.98 10.39
C THR A 247 21.55 4.67 11.75
N GLY A 248 21.45 3.44 12.27
CA GLY A 248 21.93 3.12 13.62
C GLY A 248 21.22 3.96 14.70
N GLY A 249 19.94 4.28 14.46
CA GLY A 249 19.11 5.16 15.27
C GLY A 249 18.36 4.45 16.39
N ASN A 250 17.52 5.19 17.11
CA ASN A 250 16.59 4.70 18.13
C ASN A 250 15.25 5.42 18.00
N VAL A 251 14.29 4.77 17.37
CA VAL A 251 13.00 5.36 17.00
C VAL A 251 11.86 4.53 17.58
N LEU A 252 10.90 5.20 18.22
CA LEU A 252 9.61 4.61 18.56
C LEU A 252 8.62 4.84 17.41
N VAL A 253 8.16 3.76 16.79
CA VAL A 253 7.17 3.77 15.71
C VAL A 253 5.79 3.53 16.31
N GLN A 254 5.07 4.60 16.61
CA GLN A 254 3.72 4.56 17.17
C GLN A 254 2.71 4.08 16.13
N GLY A 255 1.81 3.18 16.55
CA GLY A 255 0.82 2.53 15.68
C GLY A 255 1.35 1.28 14.96
N ALA A 256 2.62 0.91 15.15
CA ALA A 256 3.13 -0.36 14.63
C ALA A 256 2.51 -1.54 15.40
N VAL A 257 1.76 -2.39 14.71
CA VAL A 257 1.16 -3.61 15.26
C VAL A 257 2.10 -4.79 14.98
N PRO A 258 2.72 -5.42 16.00
CA PRO A 258 3.74 -6.46 15.81
C PRO A 258 3.25 -7.62 14.94
N GLU A 259 2.01 -8.05 15.14
CA GLU A 259 1.40 -9.18 14.44
C GLU A 259 1.25 -8.92 12.94
N HIS A 260 1.10 -7.66 12.53
CA HIS A 260 1.02 -7.29 11.12
C HIS A 260 2.40 -7.25 10.43
N LEU A 261 3.47 -7.31 11.23
CA LEU A 261 4.86 -7.07 10.83
C LEU A 261 5.79 -8.25 11.16
N SER A 262 5.28 -9.38 11.64
CA SER A 262 6.08 -10.48 12.18
C SER A 262 7.21 -10.95 11.25
N SER A 263 6.95 -11.05 9.94
CA SER A 263 7.97 -11.48 8.97
C SER A 263 9.06 -10.44 8.72
N LEU A 264 8.73 -9.14 8.82
CA LEU A 264 9.71 -8.05 8.77
C LEU A 264 10.53 -8.01 10.06
N ILE A 265 9.87 -8.08 11.22
CA ILE A 265 10.51 -8.07 12.55
C ILE A 265 11.55 -9.19 12.62
N ALA A 266 11.14 -10.43 12.33
CA ALA A 266 12.04 -11.58 12.36
C ALA A 266 13.27 -11.38 11.46
N LYS A 267 13.09 -10.83 10.25
CA LYS A 267 14.21 -10.57 9.33
C LYS A 267 15.13 -9.45 9.82
N MET A 268 14.59 -8.41 10.42
CA MET A 268 15.39 -7.33 10.98
C MET A 268 16.16 -7.79 12.23
N GLU A 269 15.57 -8.64 13.07
CA GLU A 269 16.27 -9.26 14.21
C GLU A 269 17.40 -10.20 13.78
N GLU A 270 17.20 -10.99 12.71
CA GLU A 270 18.27 -11.80 12.08
C GLU A 270 19.46 -10.92 11.65
N MET A 271 19.21 -9.68 11.20
CA MET A 271 20.24 -8.69 10.86
C MET A 271 20.91 -8.05 12.09
N GLY A 272 20.41 -8.30 13.30
CA GLY A 272 20.91 -7.73 14.56
C GLY A 272 20.20 -6.45 15.00
N VAL A 273 19.08 -6.07 14.37
CA VAL A 273 18.27 -4.94 14.83
C VAL A 273 17.54 -5.33 16.12
N THR A 274 17.54 -4.45 17.12
CA THR A 274 16.77 -4.65 18.34
C THR A 274 15.38 -4.06 18.18
N ILE A 275 14.34 -4.87 18.37
CA ILE A 275 12.94 -4.47 18.29
C ILE A 275 12.29 -4.76 19.64
N ILE A 276 11.66 -3.76 20.23
CA ILE A 276 11.04 -3.84 21.56
C ILE A 276 9.59 -3.40 21.44
N GLU A 277 8.67 -4.24 21.88
CA GLU A 277 7.26 -3.89 22.01
C GLU A 277 7.07 -2.91 23.19
N GLU A 278 6.49 -1.74 22.89
CA GLU A 278 6.08 -0.75 23.89
C GLU A 278 4.56 -0.51 23.77
N GLU A 279 3.95 0.13 24.78
CA GLU A 279 2.49 0.26 24.92
C GLU A 279 1.75 0.74 23.65
N ASN A 280 2.38 1.58 22.83
CA ASN A 280 1.76 2.19 21.65
C ASN A 280 2.51 1.96 20.34
N GLY A 281 3.41 0.97 20.28
CA GLY A 281 4.12 0.66 19.04
C GLY A 281 5.42 -0.13 19.25
N LEU A 282 6.33 0.01 18.30
CA LEU A 282 7.60 -0.71 18.28
C LEU A 282 8.77 0.26 18.41
N ARG A 283 9.62 0.08 19.41
CA ARG A 283 10.92 0.73 19.47
C ARG A 283 11.92 -0.07 18.64
N VAL A 284 12.57 0.60 17.70
CA VAL A 284 13.58 0.02 16.82
C VAL A 284 14.92 0.70 17.07
N ILE A 285 15.93 -0.10 17.39
CA ILE A 285 17.29 0.34 17.65
C ILE A 285 18.22 -0.33 16.63
N GLY A 286 18.83 0.47 15.77
CA GLY A 286 19.77 0.00 14.76
C GLY A 286 21.11 -0.41 15.38
N PRO A 287 21.71 -1.53 14.93
CA PRO A 287 23.00 -1.99 15.44
C PRO A 287 24.16 -1.17 14.84
N GLU A 288 25.36 -1.33 15.39
CA GLU A 288 26.58 -0.78 14.76
C GLU A 288 26.91 -1.47 13.43
N LYS A 289 26.62 -2.77 13.33
CA LYS A 289 26.84 -3.60 12.15
C LYS A 289 25.60 -4.42 11.86
N LEU A 290 25.11 -4.34 10.64
CA LEU A 290 24.01 -5.15 10.14
C LEU A 290 24.57 -6.45 9.57
N LYS A 291 23.93 -7.59 9.84
CA LYS A 291 24.28 -8.88 9.21
C LYS A 291 23.50 -9.07 7.91
N ALA A 292 24.15 -9.63 6.90
CA ALA A 292 23.48 -10.04 5.67
C ALA A 292 22.43 -11.14 5.92
N VAL A 293 21.29 -11.06 5.25
CA VAL A 293 20.20 -12.05 5.32
C VAL A 293 19.54 -12.24 3.96
N ASP A 294 18.99 -13.43 3.73
CA ASP A 294 18.21 -13.73 2.54
C ASP A 294 16.72 -13.50 2.78
N ILE A 295 16.05 -12.97 1.74
CA ILE A 295 14.64 -12.61 1.77
C ILE A 295 13.93 -13.17 0.56
N LYS A 296 12.79 -13.81 0.79
CA LYS A 296 11.87 -14.23 -0.26
C LYS A 296 10.50 -13.65 0.05
N THR A 297 10.02 -12.79 -0.83
CA THR A 297 8.66 -12.25 -0.73
C THR A 297 7.65 -13.37 -0.94
N MET A 298 6.54 -13.33 -0.21
CA MET A 298 5.47 -14.31 -0.26
C MET A 298 4.14 -13.63 0.13
N PRO A 299 2.97 -14.20 -0.22
CA PRO A 299 1.70 -13.77 0.36
C PRO A 299 1.72 -13.79 1.90
N TYR A 300 0.93 -12.94 2.53
CA TYR A 300 0.85 -12.88 4.00
C TYR A 300 0.47 -14.26 4.59
N PRO A 301 1.10 -14.72 5.70
CA PRO A 301 2.00 -14.00 6.62
C PRO A 301 3.48 -14.00 6.24
N GLY A 302 3.85 -14.35 5.00
CA GLY A 302 5.23 -14.28 4.53
C GLY A 302 5.77 -12.86 4.40
N PHE A 303 7.01 -12.72 3.94
CA PHE A 303 7.64 -11.39 3.82
C PHE A 303 6.92 -10.54 2.76
N PRO A 304 6.43 -9.34 3.10
CA PRO A 304 5.60 -8.56 2.20
C PRO A 304 6.43 -7.92 1.08
N THR A 305 6.02 -8.14 -0.17
CA THR A 305 6.61 -7.48 -1.35
C THR A 305 6.59 -5.94 -1.25
N ASP A 306 5.66 -5.36 -0.48
CA ASP A 306 5.60 -3.91 -0.27
C ASP A 306 6.73 -3.35 0.63
N MET A 307 7.48 -4.21 1.33
CA MET A 307 8.69 -3.86 2.08
C MET A 307 9.98 -4.23 1.35
N GLN A 308 9.89 -4.91 0.21
CA GLN A 308 11.03 -5.49 -0.49
C GLN A 308 12.07 -4.43 -0.89
N SER A 309 11.66 -3.31 -1.47
CA SER A 309 12.58 -2.22 -1.87
C SER A 309 13.26 -1.53 -0.69
N GLN A 310 12.51 -1.25 0.38
CA GLN A 310 13.03 -0.59 1.59
C GLN A 310 14.02 -1.51 2.29
N MET A 311 13.70 -2.79 2.38
CA MET A 311 14.58 -3.79 2.97
C MET A 311 15.87 -3.97 2.14
N MET A 312 15.80 -3.88 0.81
CA MET A 312 17.02 -3.82 -0.01
C MET A 312 17.89 -2.63 0.32
N ALA A 313 17.32 -1.44 0.58
CA ALA A 313 18.10 -0.29 1.04
C ALA A 313 18.85 -0.59 2.34
N LEU A 314 18.24 -1.33 3.28
CA LEU A 314 18.91 -1.78 4.51
C LEU A 314 20.04 -2.77 4.21
N LEU A 315 19.80 -3.75 3.33
CA LEU A 315 20.77 -4.78 2.94
C LEU A 315 22.01 -4.20 2.26
N LEU A 316 21.90 -3.05 1.58
CA LEU A 316 23.08 -2.33 1.04
C LEU A 316 24.10 -2.00 2.13
N LYS A 317 23.69 -1.85 3.39
CA LYS A 317 24.57 -1.56 4.54
C LYS A 317 24.96 -2.79 5.35
N ALA A 318 24.45 -3.98 5.01
CA ALA A 318 24.73 -5.21 5.73
C ALA A 318 26.11 -5.79 5.39
N GLU A 319 26.78 -6.40 6.35
CA GLU A 319 28.06 -7.10 6.15
C GLU A 319 27.79 -8.50 5.56
N GLY A 320 28.23 -8.71 4.31
CA GLY A 320 28.11 -9.97 3.58
C GLY A 320 27.22 -9.90 2.35
N THR A 321 27.11 -11.02 1.64
CA THR A 321 26.23 -11.16 0.48
C THR A 321 24.82 -11.52 0.91
N SER A 322 23.83 -10.82 0.37
CA SER A 322 22.39 -11.09 0.60
C SER A 322 21.69 -11.38 -0.71
N MET A 323 20.63 -12.21 -0.67
CA MET A 323 19.77 -12.47 -1.82
C MET A 323 18.32 -12.08 -1.54
N VAL A 324 17.71 -11.31 -2.44
CA VAL A 324 16.29 -10.95 -2.40
C VAL A 324 15.56 -11.56 -3.58
N THR A 325 14.61 -12.45 -3.32
CA THR A 325 13.77 -13.10 -4.33
C THR A 325 12.34 -12.53 -4.31
N GLU A 326 11.90 -11.99 -5.45
CA GLU A 326 10.54 -11.48 -5.63
C GLU A 326 9.66 -12.58 -6.25
N THR A 327 8.54 -12.94 -5.62
CA THR A 327 7.62 -14.00 -6.10
C THR A 327 6.21 -13.51 -6.39
N VAL A 328 5.86 -12.30 -5.96
CA VAL A 328 4.52 -11.71 -6.10
C VAL A 328 4.43 -10.86 -7.36
N PHE A 329 5.47 -10.09 -7.70
CA PHE A 329 5.50 -9.22 -8.88
C PHE A 329 6.65 -9.53 -9.82
N GLU A 330 6.45 -9.46 -11.13
CA GLU A 330 7.46 -9.87 -12.12
C GLU A 330 8.60 -8.87 -12.26
N ASN A 331 8.30 -7.57 -12.19
CA ASN A 331 9.22 -6.49 -12.55
C ASN A 331 9.37 -5.46 -11.41
N ARG A 332 9.47 -5.90 -10.15
CA ARG A 332 9.56 -5.01 -8.98
C ARG A 332 11.00 -4.68 -8.55
N PHE A 333 11.96 -4.73 -9.46
CA PHE A 333 13.37 -4.38 -9.19
C PHE A 333 13.85 -3.11 -9.91
N MET A 334 12.93 -2.26 -10.40
CA MET A 334 13.31 -1.07 -11.17
C MET A 334 14.21 -0.08 -10.38
N HIS A 335 14.09 -0.04 -9.05
CA HIS A 335 14.93 0.76 -8.16
C HIS A 335 16.38 0.29 -8.06
N VAL A 336 16.72 -0.91 -8.55
CA VAL A 336 18.08 -1.45 -8.52
C VAL A 336 19.04 -0.60 -9.36
N GLU A 337 18.61 -0.13 -10.53
CA GLU A 337 19.45 0.73 -11.37
C GLU A 337 19.74 2.07 -10.68
N GLU A 338 18.77 2.60 -9.95
CA GLU A 338 18.92 3.83 -9.17
C GLU A 338 19.86 3.63 -7.97
N PHE A 339 19.84 2.46 -7.31
CA PHE A 339 20.84 2.12 -6.30
C PHE A 339 22.25 2.01 -6.89
N ARG A 340 22.42 1.50 -8.13
CA ARG A 340 23.74 1.49 -8.80
C ARG A 340 24.28 2.89 -9.03
N ARG A 341 23.41 3.86 -9.36
CA ARG A 341 23.81 5.28 -9.46
C ARG A 341 24.32 5.82 -8.13
N MET A 342 23.86 5.26 -7.01
CA MET A 342 24.33 5.56 -5.66
C MET A 342 25.52 4.68 -5.22
N ASN A 343 26.23 4.05 -6.16
CA ASN A 343 27.40 3.20 -5.91
C ASN A 343 27.10 1.87 -5.16
N ALA A 344 25.91 1.29 -5.37
CA ALA A 344 25.60 -0.05 -4.87
C ALA A 344 26.19 -1.17 -5.75
N ASP A 345 26.80 -2.19 -5.12
CA ASP A 345 27.20 -3.44 -5.77
C ASP A 345 26.04 -4.44 -5.72
N ILE A 346 25.28 -4.47 -6.81
CA ILE A 346 24.00 -5.18 -6.88
C ILE A 346 23.70 -5.72 -8.28
N LYS A 347 23.29 -6.99 -8.35
CA LYS A 347 23.04 -7.70 -9.61
C LYS A 347 21.67 -8.37 -9.62
N ILE A 348 20.90 -8.13 -10.69
CA ILE A 348 19.65 -8.84 -10.94
C ILE A 348 19.98 -10.15 -11.65
N GLU A 349 19.44 -11.26 -11.16
CA GLU A 349 19.53 -12.59 -11.76
C GLU A 349 18.14 -13.24 -11.75
N GLY A 350 17.47 -13.17 -12.91
CA GLY A 350 16.09 -13.64 -13.06
C GLY A 350 15.14 -12.91 -12.11
N ARG A 351 14.59 -13.63 -11.13
CA ARG A 351 13.67 -13.12 -10.10
C ARG A 351 14.35 -12.80 -8.76
N SER A 352 15.68 -12.86 -8.74
CA SER A 352 16.47 -12.59 -7.55
C SER A 352 17.39 -11.39 -7.78
N VAL A 353 17.74 -10.72 -6.70
CA VAL A 353 18.77 -9.70 -6.67
C VAL A 353 19.82 -10.10 -5.65
N ILE A 354 21.08 -10.15 -6.10
CA ILE A 354 22.25 -10.42 -5.27
C ILE A 354 22.86 -9.08 -4.89
N ILE A 355 23.06 -8.86 -3.58
CA ILE A 355 23.58 -7.63 -3.00
C ILE A 355 24.90 -7.95 -2.31
N ASN A 356 25.99 -7.31 -2.70
CA ASN A 356 27.29 -7.48 -2.08
C ASN A 356 27.55 -6.32 -1.10
N GLY A 357 27.14 -6.52 0.15
CA GLY A 357 27.30 -5.54 1.21
C GLY A 357 28.57 -5.73 2.05
N PRO A 358 29.05 -4.68 2.76
CA PRO A 358 28.44 -3.36 2.84
C PRO A 358 28.89 -2.45 1.68
N CYS A 359 27.95 -1.74 1.08
CA CYS A 359 28.20 -0.76 0.03
C CYS A 359 28.59 0.61 0.61
N HIS A 360 29.58 1.26 0.00
CA HIS A 360 29.93 2.66 0.25
C HIS A 360 29.05 3.57 -0.62
N LEU A 361 27.81 3.78 -0.17
CA LEU A 361 26.83 4.56 -0.91
C LEU A 361 27.23 6.03 -1.04
N GLN A 362 27.02 6.59 -2.23
CA GLN A 362 27.26 8.00 -2.55
C GLN A 362 25.95 8.68 -2.96
N GLY A 363 25.78 9.92 -2.53
CA GLY A 363 24.63 10.74 -2.90
C GLY A 363 24.61 11.01 -4.41
N ALA A 364 23.46 10.79 -5.02
CA ALA A 364 23.26 10.94 -6.46
C ALA A 364 21.88 11.53 -6.78
N GLU A 365 21.68 11.94 -8.03
CA GLU A 365 20.35 12.23 -8.55
C GLU A 365 19.70 10.95 -9.08
N VAL A 366 18.55 10.62 -8.49
CA VAL A 366 17.82 9.36 -8.71
C VAL A 366 16.33 9.62 -8.93
N ALA A 367 15.67 8.77 -9.70
CA ALA A 367 14.26 8.91 -10.06
C ALA A 367 13.41 7.79 -9.46
N ALA A 368 12.33 8.16 -8.77
CA ALA A 368 11.38 7.16 -8.26
C ALA A 368 10.61 6.47 -9.40
N THR A 369 10.60 5.14 -9.41
CA THR A 369 9.90 4.33 -10.42
C THR A 369 8.50 3.90 -9.98
N ASP A 370 8.29 3.80 -8.67
CA ASP A 370 7.02 3.45 -8.04
C ASP A 370 7.00 3.91 -6.57
N LEU A 371 5.86 3.71 -5.89
CA LEU A 371 5.62 4.18 -4.53
C LEU A 371 6.68 3.70 -3.53
N ARG A 372 7.03 2.42 -3.55
CA ARG A 372 7.92 1.83 -2.53
C ARG A 372 9.39 2.06 -2.90
N ALA A 373 9.70 2.08 -4.20
CA ALA A 373 10.97 2.54 -4.72
C ALA A 373 11.29 3.98 -4.28
N ALA A 374 10.33 4.91 -4.31
CA ALA A 374 10.53 6.29 -3.87
C ALA A 374 11.03 6.36 -2.42
N ALA A 375 10.37 5.65 -1.51
CA ALA A 375 10.78 5.57 -0.11
C ALA A 375 12.15 4.91 0.03
N ALA A 376 12.41 3.81 -0.70
CA ALA A 376 13.68 3.09 -0.64
C ALA A 376 14.89 3.96 -1.05
N LEU A 377 14.73 4.81 -2.07
CA LEU A 377 15.77 5.75 -2.51
C LEU A 377 16.06 6.83 -1.45
N ILE A 378 15.01 7.34 -0.80
CA ILE A 378 15.16 8.30 0.31
C ILE A 378 15.89 7.63 1.48
N LEU A 379 15.52 6.39 1.83
CA LEU A 379 16.17 5.62 2.89
C LEU A 379 17.66 5.36 2.59
N ALA A 380 17.99 4.96 1.36
CA ALA A 380 19.38 4.83 0.92
C ALA A 380 20.13 6.17 1.03
N GLY A 381 19.45 7.28 0.72
CA GLY A 381 20.00 8.64 0.88
C GLY A 381 20.38 9.01 2.31
N LEU A 382 19.64 8.51 3.32
CA LEU A 382 19.99 8.73 4.74
C LEU A 382 21.35 8.10 5.11
N ALA A 383 21.73 7.02 4.43
CA ALA A 383 22.95 6.25 4.69
C ALA A 383 24.09 6.53 3.70
N ALA A 384 23.86 7.39 2.70
CA ALA A 384 24.83 7.74 1.66
C ALA A 384 25.72 8.92 2.06
N GLU A 385 26.92 8.99 1.50
CA GLU A 385 27.80 10.15 1.64
C GLU A 385 27.39 11.27 0.67
N GLY A 386 27.17 12.48 1.18
CA GLY A 386 26.81 13.64 0.36
C GLY A 386 25.30 13.83 0.21
N TYR A 387 24.87 14.34 -0.95
CA TYR A 387 23.49 14.75 -1.20
C TYR A 387 22.80 13.85 -2.22
N THR A 388 21.70 13.22 -1.82
CA THR A 388 20.81 12.46 -2.70
C THR A 388 19.63 13.33 -3.11
N ARG A 389 19.32 13.38 -4.40
CA ARG A 389 18.17 14.13 -4.95
C ARG A 389 17.20 13.13 -5.56
N VAL A 390 16.05 12.94 -4.91
CA VAL A 390 15.01 12.01 -5.35
C VAL A 390 13.93 12.79 -6.09
N THR A 391 13.72 12.46 -7.37
CA THR A 391 12.70 13.05 -8.23
C THR A 391 11.51 12.10 -8.42
N GLU A 392 10.49 12.56 -9.15
CA GLU A 392 9.26 11.80 -9.43
C GLU A 392 8.40 11.48 -8.19
N LEU A 393 8.30 12.46 -7.30
CA LEU A 393 7.57 12.38 -6.02
C LEU A 393 6.07 12.07 -6.14
N ARG A 394 5.48 12.21 -7.34
CA ARG A 394 4.11 11.73 -7.62
C ARG A 394 3.91 10.27 -7.25
N HIS A 395 4.98 9.46 -7.23
CA HIS A 395 4.90 8.08 -6.78
C HIS A 395 4.84 7.96 -5.26
N LEU A 396 5.59 8.78 -4.52
CA LEU A 396 5.65 8.81 -3.06
C LEU A 396 4.31 9.29 -2.46
N ASP A 397 3.74 10.34 -3.03
CA ASP A 397 2.53 11.02 -2.53
C ASP A 397 1.26 10.14 -2.60
N ARG A 398 1.35 9.00 -3.27
CA ARG A 398 0.29 7.99 -3.34
C ARG A 398 0.19 7.13 -2.08
N GLY A 399 1.19 7.16 -1.20
CA GLY A 399 1.24 6.23 -0.06
C GLY A 399 2.02 6.68 1.17
N TYR A 400 2.60 7.88 1.19
CA TYR A 400 3.19 8.45 2.40
C TYR A 400 2.74 9.90 2.59
N VAL A 401 2.24 10.20 3.79
CA VAL A 401 1.84 11.56 4.17
C VAL A 401 3.02 12.26 4.83
N ARG A 402 3.41 13.42 4.28
CA ARG A 402 4.44 14.30 4.88
C ARG A 402 5.72 13.55 5.28
N PHE A 403 6.16 12.62 4.43
CA PHE A 403 7.26 11.69 4.73
C PHE A 403 8.56 12.40 5.14
N HIS A 404 8.92 13.46 4.40
CA HIS A 404 10.11 14.26 4.69
C HIS A 404 10.01 15.00 6.04
N GLU A 405 8.84 15.54 6.40
CA GLU A 405 8.62 16.19 7.70
C GLU A 405 8.79 15.19 8.85
N LYS A 406 8.24 13.98 8.71
CA LYS A 406 8.38 12.92 9.71
C LYS A 406 9.84 12.50 9.90
N LEU A 407 10.60 12.37 8.80
CA LEU A 407 12.03 12.05 8.87
C LEU A 407 12.85 13.22 9.46
N ALA A 408 12.55 14.47 9.08
CA ALA A 408 13.19 15.65 9.65
C ALA A 408 12.94 15.78 11.16
N ALA A 409 11.73 15.48 11.62
CA ALA A 409 11.38 15.44 13.04
C ALA A 409 12.16 14.38 13.84
N LEU A 410 12.67 13.35 13.16
CA LEU A 410 13.56 12.33 13.75
C LEU A 410 15.06 12.70 13.65
N GLY A 411 15.40 13.86 13.09
CA GLY A 411 16.78 14.34 12.97
C GLY A 411 17.45 14.10 11.60
N ALA A 412 16.72 13.67 10.58
CA ALA A 412 17.25 13.63 9.22
C ALA A 412 17.51 15.04 8.68
N ASP A 413 18.61 15.23 7.95
CA ASP A 413 18.82 16.42 7.12
C ASP A 413 18.15 16.17 5.75
N ILE A 414 16.88 16.55 5.68
CA ILE A 414 15.99 16.27 4.55
C ILE A 414 15.03 17.43 4.29
N GLU A 415 14.86 17.79 3.03
CA GLU A 415 13.93 18.83 2.60
C GLU A 415 13.21 18.43 1.31
N ARG A 416 11.98 18.93 1.14
CA ARG A 416 11.24 18.85 -0.12
C ARG A 416 11.24 20.25 -0.74
N VAL A 417 11.82 20.38 -1.93
CA VAL A 417 11.99 21.67 -2.61
C VAL A 417 11.34 21.65 -3.99
N ASN A 418 10.90 22.81 -4.46
CA ASN A 418 10.42 23.00 -5.84
C ASN A 418 11.55 23.62 -6.69
N GLU A 419 11.72 23.17 -7.93
CA GLU A 419 12.79 23.63 -8.85
C GLU A 419 12.91 25.15 -8.99
N GLU A 420 11.81 25.90 -8.89
CA GLU A 420 11.83 27.38 -8.94
C GLU A 420 12.55 28.01 -7.74
N ALA A 421 12.48 27.39 -6.56
CA ALA A 421 13.15 27.87 -5.34
C ALA A 421 14.68 27.64 -5.38
N GLU A 422 15.15 26.63 -6.12
CA GLU A 422 16.58 26.34 -6.25
C GLU A 422 17.30 27.35 -7.17
N ALA A 423 16.59 27.89 -8.17
CA ALA A 423 17.11 28.99 -9.00
C ALA A 423 17.33 30.26 -8.17
N ALA A 424 16.37 30.62 -7.32
CA ALA A 424 16.48 31.77 -6.41
C ALA A 424 17.58 31.58 -5.35
N HIS A 425 17.79 30.36 -4.84
CA HIS A 425 18.87 30.08 -3.89
C HIS A 425 20.26 30.10 -4.52
N LYS A 426 20.39 29.71 -5.80
CA LYS A 426 21.63 29.86 -6.56
C LYS A 426 21.91 31.33 -6.87
N GLU A 427 20.92 32.13 -7.23
CA GLU A 427 21.08 33.58 -7.44
C GLU A 427 21.48 34.32 -6.16
N ALA A 428 20.90 33.97 -5.00
CA ALA A 428 21.29 34.55 -3.72
C ALA A 428 22.75 34.23 -3.34
N LYS A 429 23.21 32.98 -3.52
CA LYS A 429 24.61 32.60 -3.27
C LYS A 429 25.61 33.21 -4.25
N VAL A 430 25.21 33.47 -5.49
CA VAL A 430 26.06 34.16 -6.48
C VAL A 430 26.18 35.65 -6.16
N ASN A 431 25.14 36.28 -5.59
CA ASN A 431 25.21 37.66 -5.14
C ASN A 431 26.03 37.83 -3.86
N ASP A 432 25.97 36.90 -2.90
CA ASP A 432 26.78 36.95 -1.68
C ASP A 432 28.28 36.69 -1.91
N LEU A 433 28.66 36.09 -3.04
CA LEU A 433 30.05 35.89 -3.45
C LEU A 433 30.64 37.09 -4.24
N ASN A 434 29.80 38.08 -4.56
CA ASN A 434 30.17 39.26 -5.35
C ASN A 434 30.12 40.58 -4.55
N VAL A 435 30.10 40.52 -3.21
CA VAL A 435 30.17 41.70 -2.31
C VAL A 435 31.47 41.72 -1.52
#